data_AF-A0A1B1ZY76-F1
#
_entry.id   AF-A0A1B1ZY76-F1
#
_cell.length_a   1.000
_cell.length_b   1.000
_cell.length_c   1.000
_cell.angle_alpha   90.00
_cell.angle_beta   90.00
_cell.angle_gamma   90.00
#
_symmetry.space_group_name_H-M   'P 1'
#
loop_
_entity.id
_entity.type
_entity.pdbx_description
1 polymer ?
#
loop_
_entity_poly.entity_id
_entity_poly.type
_entity_poly.pdbx_seq_one_letter_code
_entity_poly.pdbx_strand_id
1 'polypeptide(L)'
;MTDDTAGHWISRTVLADAATITVCTGASVAQVLDGFGAHHIPEPIDRILDSPHAVSWVRVRDLGGGIVLACEDNDFQGSTEPVLRHVSTGGRAASEYWNAGGMHCLSFAEHGTVLSATLDYAWTPILTNSAAVNSAIAGLDFLTAGTGAALTAIGRFTGHHLQPEQMHALLDTDQAHRMTPA
;
A
#
# COMPACT_ATOMS: atom_id res chain seq x y z
N MET A 1 25.00 -9.25 -0.52
CA MET A 1 24.32 -9.46 -1.81
C MET A 1 22.92 -8.95 -1.60
N THR A 2 22.68 -7.70 -1.94
CA THR A 2 21.40 -7.02 -1.70
C THR A 2 20.36 -7.61 -2.62
N ASP A 3 19.20 -7.93 -2.06
CA ASP A 3 18.06 -8.57 -2.73
C ASP A 3 17.32 -7.53 -3.61
N ASP A 4 18.05 -6.96 -4.57
CA ASP A 4 17.72 -5.75 -5.33
C ASP A 4 16.71 -6.01 -6.47
N THR A 5 15.89 -7.05 -6.33
CA THR A 5 14.89 -7.45 -7.34
C THR A 5 13.45 -7.25 -6.89
N ALA A 6 13.23 -7.00 -5.59
CA ALA A 6 11.92 -6.72 -5.05
C ALA A 6 11.37 -5.42 -5.67
N GLY A 7 10.18 -5.50 -6.29
CA GLY A 7 9.46 -4.35 -6.83
C GLY A 7 9.87 -3.84 -8.21
N HIS A 8 10.99 -4.29 -8.80
CA HIS A 8 11.33 -3.97 -10.21
C HIS A 8 10.26 -4.43 -11.20
N TRP A 9 9.44 -5.38 -10.82
CA TRP A 9 8.32 -5.84 -11.62
C TRP A 9 7.19 -4.82 -11.69
N ILE A 10 7.03 -3.92 -10.71
CA ILE A 10 5.97 -2.89 -10.70
C ILE A 10 6.09 -1.95 -11.90
N SER A 11 7.31 -1.58 -12.29
CA SER A 11 7.54 -0.71 -13.46
C SER A 11 7.12 -1.33 -14.79
N ARG A 12 6.75 -2.62 -14.80
CA ARG A 12 6.21 -3.35 -15.95
C ARG A 12 4.71 -3.60 -15.85
N THR A 13 4.03 -2.97 -14.88
CA THR A 13 2.59 -3.07 -14.67
C THR A 13 1.90 -1.72 -14.95
N VAL A 14 0.57 -1.73 -14.96
CA VAL A 14 -0.23 -0.49 -15.06
C VAL A 14 -0.02 0.48 -13.88
N LEU A 15 0.56 0.00 -12.77
CA LEU A 15 0.83 0.80 -11.58
C LEU A 15 2.15 1.58 -11.66
N ALA A 16 2.91 1.45 -12.75
CA ALA A 16 4.25 2.02 -12.85
C ALA A 16 4.28 3.52 -12.57
N ASP A 17 3.29 4.26 -13.07
CA ASP A 17 3.27 5.71 -13.00
C ASP A 17 2.69 6.23 -11.69
N ALA A 18 1.65 5.62 -11.13
CA ALA A 18 1.10 6.02 -9.85
C ALA A 18 0.23 4.94 -9.22
N ALA A 19 0.45 4.66 -7.94
CA ALA A 19 -0.39 3.77 -7.16
C ALA A 19 -0.13 3.92 -5.67
N THR A 20 -1.02 3.35 -4.87
CA THR A 20 -0.75 3.01 -3.48
C THR A 20 -0.86 1.51 -3.28
N ILE A 21 0.13 0.93 -2.60
CA ILE A 21 0.10 -0.45 -2.14
C ILE A 21 0.11 -0.43 -0.62
N THR A 22 -0.87 -1.10 -0.01
CA THR A 22 -0.94 -1.28 1.45
C THR A 22 -0.99 -2.76 1.78
N VAL A 23 -0.13 -3.20 2.69
CA VAL A 23 -0.14 -4.56 3.25
C VAL A 23 -0.52 -4.48 4.72
N CYS A 24 -1.56 -5.22 5.09
CA CYS A 24 -2.11 -5.27 6.44
C CYS A 24 -1.98 -6.69 7.00
N THR A 25 -1.62 -6.82 8.28
CA THR A 25 -1.60 -8.08 9.02
C THR A 25 -2.51 -8.03 10.23
N GLY A 26 -3.05 -9.19 10.62
CA GLY A 26 -4.05 -9.27 11.69
C GLY A 26 -5.38 -8.61 11.30
N ALA A 27 -5.65 -8.49 10.00
CA ALA A 27 -6.85 -7.85 9.46
C ALA A 27 -7.59 -8.78 8.51
N SER A 28 -8.91 -8.64 8.45
CA SER A 28 -9.77 -9.22 7.43
C SER A 28 -10.01 -8.23 6.29
N VAL A 29 -10.45 -8.72 5.12
CA VAL A 29 -10.86 -7.86 3.99
C VAL A 29 -11.90 -6.83 4.42
N ALA A 30 -12.90 -7.24 5.22
CA ALA A 30 -13.94 -6.34 5.71
C ALA A 30 -13.37 -5.17 6.52
N GLN A 31 -12.44 -5.45 7.45
CA GLN A 31 -11.78 -4.41 8.25
C GLN A 31 -10.90 -3.48 7.40
N VAL A 32 -10.25 -4.01 6.36
CA VAL A 32 -9.51 -3.19 5.42
C VAL A 32 -10.47 -2.28 4.64
N LEU A 33 -11.56 -2.81 4.10
CA LEU A 33 -12.57 -2.00 3.39
C LEU A 33 -13.17 -0.92 4.30
N ASP A 34 -13.49 -1.24 5.55
CA ASP A 34 -13.98 -0.27 6.55
C ASP A 34 -12.96 0.84 6.78
N GLY A 35 -11.66 0.50 6.91
CA GLY A 35 -10.59 1.46 7.09
C GLY A 35 -10.43 2.42 5.90
N PHE A 36 -10.64 1.94 4.68
CA PHE A 36 -10.62 2.75 3.45
C PHE A 36 -11.95 3.50 3.20
N GLY A 37 -12.98 3.33 4.04
CA GLY A 37 -14.31 3.87 3.76
C GLY A 37 -14.93 3.31 2.47
N ALA A 38 -14.55 2.08 2.11
CA ALA A 38 -14.90 1.42 0.87
C ALA A 38 -16.17 0.57 1.01
N HIS A 39 -16.95 0.49 -0.07
CA HIS A 39 -18.11 -0.38 -0.13
C HIS A 39 -17.69 -1.85 -0.09
N HIS A 40 -18.45 -2.70 0.62
CA HIS A 40 -18.13 -4.14 0.73
C HIS A 40 -18.48 -4.95 -0.52
N ILE A 41 -19.36 -4.42 -1.36
CA ILE A 41 -19.74 -5.05 -2.63
C ILE A 41 -18.81 -4.51 -3.72
N PRO A 42 -18.00 -5.38 -4.36
CA PRO A 42 -17.17 -4.94 -5.47
C PRO A 42 -18.03 -4.58 -6.70
N GLU A 43 -17.53 -3.66 -7.51
CA GLU A 43 -18.11 -3.26 -8.79
C GLU A 43 -17.08 -3.50 -9.92
N PRO A 44 -17.55 -3.77 -11.16
CA PRO A 44 -16.70 -3.69 -12.35
C PRO A 44 -15.97 -2.36 -12.45
N ILE A 45 -14.69 -2.39 -12.84
CA ILE A 45 -13.85 -1.18 -12.84
C ILE A 45 -14.30 -0.22 -13.93
N ASP A 46 -14.68 -0.72 -15.10
CA ASP A 46 -15.27 0.08 -16.18
C ASP A 46 -16.48 0.91 -15.68
N ARG A 47 -17.36 0.31 -14.90
CA ARG A 47 -18.51 0.97 -14.28
C ARG A 47 -18.12 2.01 -13.23
N ILE A 48 -17.03 1.80 -12.51
CA ILE A 48 -16.50 2.81 -11.58
C ILE A 48 -15.97 4.00 -12.39
N LEU A 49 -15.19 3.74 -13.44
CA LEU A 49 -14.57 4.77 -14.29
C LEU A 49 -15.60 5.54 -15.14
N ASP A 50 -16.70 4.91 -15.54
CA ASP A 50 -17.83 5.54 -16.26
C ASP A 50 -18.67 6.48 -15.37
N SER A 51 -18.34 6.59 -14.07
CA SER A 51 -18.97 7.52 -13.15
C SER A 51 -18.78 8.97 -13.62
N PRO A 52 -19.84 9.81 -13.63
CA PRO A 52 -19.73 11.22 -14.00
C PRO A 52 -18.89 12.05 -13.00
N HIS A 53 -18.54 11.48 -11.85
CA HIS A 53 -17.71 12.10 -10.83
C HIS A 53 -16.42 11.29 -10.67
N ALA A 54 -15.31 12.00 -10.41
CA ALA A 54 -14.06 11.37 -9.98
C ALA A 54 -14.35 10.57 -8.70
N VAL A 55 -14.05 9.28 -8.76
CA VAL A 55 -14.37 8.33 -7.70
C VAL A 55 -13.12 7.54 -7.38
N SER A 56 -12.75 7.58 -6.11
CA SER A 56 -11.67 6.77 -5.55
C SER A 56 -12.15 5.33 -5.41
N TRP A 57 -11.27 4.36 -5.62
CA TRP A 57 -11.55 2.95 -5.44
C TRP A 57 -10.31 2.16 -5.06
N VAL A 58 -10.51 0.99 -4.46
CA VAL A 58 -9.44 0.11 -3.98
C VAL A 58 -9.72 -1.33 -4.40
N ARG A 59 -8.70 -2.04 -4.90
CA ARG A 59 -8.73 -3.50 -5.02
C ARG A 59 -8.22 -4.10 -3.73
N VAL A 60 -8.88 -5.13 -3.21
CA VAL A 60 -8.46 -5.81 -1.98
C VAL A 60 -8.40 -7.32 -2.21
N ARG A 61 -7.36 -7.97 -1.70
CA ARG A 61 -7.20 -9.42 -1.77
C ARG A 61 -6.74 -9.99 -0.44
N ASP A 62 -7.44 -11.02 0.02
CA ASP A 62 -7.00 -11.88 1.10
C ASP A 62 -5.85 -12.77 0.61
N LEU A 63 -4.70 -12.68 1.28
CA LEU A 63 -3.52 -13.50 1.01
C LEU A 63 -3.43 -14.72 1.96
N GLY A 64 -4.40 -14.88 2.86
CA GLY A 64 -4.44 -15.91 3.88
C GLY A 64 -3.64 -15.53 5.14
N GLY A 65 -3.86 -16.26 6.24
CA GLY A 65 -3.12 -16.04 7.49
C GLY A 65 -3.37 -14.69 8.17
N GLY A 66 -4.47 -14.01 7.84
CA GLY A 66 -4.78 -12.66 8.33
C GLY A 66 -3.98 -11.56 7.63
N ILE A 67 -3.48 -11.83 6.42
CA ILE A 67 -2.74 -10.86 5.59
C ILE A 67 -3.65 -10.39 4.46
N VAL A 68 -3.79 -9.08 4.32
CA VAL A 68 -4.61 -8.46 3.27
C VAL A 68 -3.76 -7.47 2.49
N LEU A 69 -3.87 -7.55 1.17
CA LEU A 69 -3.26 -6.61 0.23
C LEU A 69 -4.35 -5.66 -0.30
N ALA A 70 -4.11 -4.36 -0.22
CA ALA A 70 -4.92 -3.34 -0.86
C ALA A 70 -4.08 -2.58 -1.90
N CYS A 71 -4.71 -2.22 -3.01
CA CYS A 71 -4.10 -1.44 -4.09
C CYS A 71 -5.05 -0.39 -4.62
N GLU A 72 -4.60 0.85 -4.67
CA GLU A 72 -5.27 1.97 -5.30
C GLU A 72 -4.52 2.35 -6.58
N ASP A 73 -5.26 2.67 -7.64
CA ASP A 73 -4.69 3.19 -8.89
C ASP A 73 -4.69 4.73 -8.83
N ASN A 74 -3.49 5.33 -8.82
CA ASN A 74 -3.30 6.77 -8.75
C ASN A 74 -4.06 7.51 -7.61
N ASP A 75 -4.23 6.85 -6.46
CA ASP A 75 -4.77 7.45 -5.22
C ASP A 75 -3.86 7.10 -4.03
N PHE A 76 -4.02 7.79 -2.91
CA PHE A 76 -3.08 7.76 -1.77
C PHE A 76 -3.71 7.45 -0.40
N GLN A 77 -4.99 7.06 -0.35
CA GLN A 77 -5.73 6.96 0.91
C GLN A 77 -5.10 5.93 1.86
N GLY A 78 -4.61 4.81 1.34
CA GLY A 78 -3.94 3.75 2.09
C GLY A 78 -2.69 4.20 2.84
N SER A 79 -2.07 5.30 2.41
CA SER A 79 -0.90 5.91 3.05
C SER A 79 -1.26 7.00 4.06
N THR A 80 -2.54 7.28 4.29
CA THR A 80 -2.98 8.31 5.24
C THR A 80 -3.07 7.79 6.67
N GLU A 81 -2.91 8.70 7.64
CA GLU A 81 -2.97 8.37 9.07
C GLU A 81 -4.29 7.72 9.50
N PRO A 82 -5.49 8.20 9.08
CA PRO A 82 -6.76 7.57 9.47
C PRO A 82 -6.89 6.13 8.99
N VAL A 83 -6.56 5.86 7.73
CA VAL A 83 -6.63 4.50 7.16
C VAL A 83 -5.64 3.59 7.86
N LEU A 84 -4.36 3.99 7.96
CA LEU A 84 -3.31 3.19 8.61
C LEU A 84 -3.60 2.88 10.06
N ARG A 85 -4.10 3.86 10.83
CA ARG A 85 -4.56 3.66 12.20
C ARG A 85 -5.63 2.58 12.26
N HIS A 86 -6.63 2.64 11.39
CA HIS A 86 -7.72 1.68 11.38
C HIS A 86 -7.22 0.27 11.03
N VAL A 87 -6.58 0.13 9.87
CA VAL A 87 -6.24 -1.20 9.31
C VAL A 87 -5.10 -1.90 10.05
N SER A 88 -4.32 -1.17 10.86
CA SER A 88 -3.29 -1.75 11.74
C SER A 88 -3.79 -2.18 13.12
N THR A 89 -5.07 -2.00 13.47
CA THR A 89 -5.59 -2.27 14.83
C THR A 89 -5.26 -3.68 15.34
N GLY A 90 -5.34 -4.69 14.47
CA GLY A 90 -5.08 -6.10 14.81
C GLY A 90 -3.64 -6.57 14.60
N GLY A 91 -2.74 -5.72 14.12
CA GLY A 91 -1.38 -6.12 13.74
C GLY A 91 -0.56 -4.97 13.18
N ARG A 92 -0.04 -5.13 11.95
CA ARG A 92 0.78 -4.11 11.28
C ARG A 92 0.17 -3.72 9.95
N ALA A 93 0.33 -2.45 9.59
CA ALA A 93 0.08 -1.96 8.25
C ALA A 93 1.29 -1.19 7.75
N ALA A 94 1.67 -1.42 6.49
CA ALA A 94 2.64 -0.59 5.81
C ALA A 94 2.15 -0.26 4.41
N SER A 95 2.35 0.98 3.99
CA SER A 95 1.85 1.52 2.73
C SER A 95 2.92 2.30 2.01
N GLU A 96 2.93 2.21 0.69
CA GLU A 96 3.74 3.04 -0.19
C GLU A 96 2.82 3.65 -1.26
N TYR A 97 2.79 4.97 -1.32
CA TYR A 97 2.21 5.73 -2.44
C TYR A 97 3.34 6.26 -3.32
N TRP A 98 3.16 6.26 -4.64
CA TRP A 98 4.00 7.00 -5.58
C TRP A 98 3.19 7.61 -6.71
N ASN A 99 3.75 8.63 -7.39
CA ASN A 99 3.22 9.14 -8.65
C ASN A 99 4.29 9.63 -9.63
N ALA A 100 3.87 9.91 -10.87
CA ALA A 100 4.73 10.39 -11.96
C ALA A 100 5.36 11.76 -11.69
N GLY A 101 4.87 12.49 -10.69
CA GLY A 101 5.46 13.74 -10.20
C GLY A 101 6.62 13.54 -9.23
N GLY A 102 7.00 12.29 -8.92
CA GLY A 102 8.06 11.96 -7.98
C GLY A 102 7.67 12.15 -6.50
N MET A 103 6.37 12.25 -6.21
CA MET A 103 5.87 12.23 -4.83
C MET A 103 5.80 10.79 -4.35
N HIS A 104 6.24 10.56 -3.12
CA HIS A 104 6.23 9.27 -2.45
C HIS A 104 5.70 9.41 -1.01
N CYS A 105 5.09 8.34 -0.48
CA CYS A 105 4.64 8.30 0.92
C CYS A 105 4.81 6.88 1.49
N LEU A 106 5.96 6.64 2.10
CA LEU A 106 6.22 5.39 2.82
C LEU A 106 5.75 5.51 4.26
N SER A 107 4.76 4.71 4.62
CA SER A 107 4.04 4.83 5.89
C SER A 107 3.95 3.50 6.62
N PHE A 108 3.97 3.57 7.96
CA PHE A 108 4.00 2.42 8.85
C PHE A 108 3.10 2.65 10.06
N ALA A 109 2.30 1.64 10.40
CA ALA A 109 1.48 1.62 11.61
C ALA A 109 1.45 0.24 12.25
N GLU A 110 1.33 0.20 13.57
CA GLU A 110 1.27 -1.03 14.36
C GLU A 110 0.28 -0.85 15.51
N HIS A 111 -0.64 -1.81 15.67
CA HIS A 111 -1.65 -1.84 16.73
C HIS A 111 -2.41 -0.51 16.88
N GLY A 112 -2.83 0.08 15.76
CA GLY A 112 -3.55 1.35 15.74
C GLY A 112 -2.70 2.60 16.00
N THR A 113 -1.38 2.46 16.10
CA THR A 113 -0.45 3.59 16.25
C THR A 113 0.31 3.81 14.95
N VAL A 114 0.16 4.99 14.35
CA VAL A 114 0.96 5.39 13.20
C VAL A 114 2.36 5.77 13.67
N LEU A 115 3.36 5.06 13.15
CA LEU A 115 4.76 5.19 13.55
C LEU A 115 5.52 6.13 12.60
N SER A 116 5.11 6.16 11.34
CA SER A 116 5.60 7.05 10.29
C SER A 116 4.51 7.21 9.25
N ALA A 117 4.23 8.45 8.84
CA ALA A 117 3.43 8.73 7.65
C ALA A 117 3.84 10.10 7.15
N THR A 118 4.59 10.17 6.04
CA THR A 118 5.05 11.46 5.52
C THR A 118 5.20 11.41 4.02
N LEU A 119 4.65 12.47 3.40
CA LEU A 119 4.82 12.76 1.98
C LEU A 119 6.21 13.35 1.76
N ASP A 120 6.95 12.79 0.82
CA ASP A 120 8.28 13.24 0.43
C ASP A 120 8.43 13.24 -1.10
N TYR A 121 9.23 14.16 -1.61
CA TYR A 121 9.63 14.25 -3.02
C TYR A 121 11.08 13.76 -3.26
N ALA A 122 11.82 13.44 -2.19
CA ALA A 122 13.26 13.21 -2.23
C ALA A 122 13.69 11.81 -1.76
N TRP A 123 12.77 10.87 -1.59
CA TRP A 123 13.09 9.49 -1.16
C TRP A 123 13.93 9.41 0.12
N THR A 124 13.80 10.40 1.01
CA THR A 124 14.52 10.51 2.25
C THR A 124 13.75 9.78 3.34
N PRO A 125 14.21 8.60 3.80
CA PRO A 125 13.50 7.86 4.83
C PRO A 125 13.55 8.65 6.12
N ILE A 126 12.40 8.85 6.75
CA ILE A 126 12.35 9.52 8.04
C ILE A 126 12.81 8.54 9.09
N LEU A 127 13.92 8.86 9.74
CA LEU A 127 14.29 8.21 10.98
C LEU A 127 13.21 8.54 12.02
N THR A 128 12.57 7.50 12.52
CA THR A 128 11.55 7.64 13.56
C THR A 128 12.10 7.14 14.89
N ASN A 129 11.37 7.40 15.98
CA ASN A 129 11.69 6.79 17.27
C ASN A 129 11.29 5.29 17.33
N SER A 130 10.75 4.71 16.25
CA SER A 130 10.38 3.30 16.20
C SER A 130 11.53 2.43 15.72
N ALA A 131 12.00 1.55 16.60
CA ALA A 131 13.01 0.53 16.26
C ALA A 131 12.53 -0.40 15.14
N ALA A 132 11.24 -0.72 15.08
CA ALA A 132 10.67 -1.58 14.05
C ALA A 132 10.75 -0.92 12.66
N VAL A 133 10.40 0.37 12.57
CA VAL A 133 10.51 1.14 11.31
C VAL A 133 11.97 1.27 10.90
N ASN A 134 12.84 1.67 11.83
CA ASN A 134 14.27 1.83 11.55
C ASN A 134 14.91 0.52 11.08
N SER A 135 14.51 -0.62 11.64
CA SER A 135 14.95 -1.94 11.19
C SER A 135 14.44 -2.29 9.80
N ALA A 136 13.21 -1.91 9.46
CA ALA A 136 12.62 -2.20 8.14
C ALA A 136 13.37 -1.46 7.03
N ILE A 137 13.72 -0.18 7.24
CA ILE A 137 14.38 0.67 6.25
C ILE A 137 15.91 0.54 6.23
N ALA A 138 16.50 -0.13 7.23
CA ALA A 138 17.95 -0.23 7.39
C ALA A 138 18.66 -0.76 6.13
N GLY A 139 19.63 0.01 5.64
CA GLY A 139 20.49 -0.36 4.52
C GLY A 139 19.81 -0.40 3.15
N LEU A 140 18.59 0.13 3.03
CA LEU A 140 17.91 0.26 1.73
C LEU A 140 18.35 1.54 1.02
N ASP A 141 18.54 1.44 -0.29
CA ASP A 141 18.85 2.57 -1.16
C ASP A 141 17.58 3.04 -1.88
N PHE A 142 16.91 4.03 -1.31
CA PHE A 142 15.70 4.61 -1.89
C PHE A 142 15.97 5.53 -3.09
N LEU A 143 17.20 6.04 -3.24
CA LEU A 143 17.55 6.91 -4.37
C LEU A 143 17.68 6.12 -5.67
N THR A 144 18.26 4.91 -5.58
CA THR A 144 18.45 4.05 -6.75
C THR A 144 17.30 3.08 -6.95
N ALA A 145 16.84 2.41 -5.89
CA ALA A 145 15.83 1.35 -6.00
C ALA A 145 14.39 1.87 -5.85
N GLY A 146 14.18 3.09 -5.33
CA GLY A 146 12.88 3.74 -5.21
C GLY A 146 11.79 2.84 -4.64
N THR A 147 10.72 2.61 -5.41
CA THR A 147 9.60 1.74 -5.06
C THR A 147 10.03 0.33 -4.66
N GLY A 148 11.10 -0.21 -5.26
CA GLY A 148 11.63 -1.53 -4.88
C GLY A 148 12.16 -1.58 -3.44
N ALA A 149 12.86 -0.52 -3.01
CA ALA A 149 13.25 -0.36 -1.61
C ALA A 149 12.02 -0.20 -0.70
N ALA A 150 11.02 0.59 -1.10
CA ALA A 150 9.80 0.76 -0.33
C ALA A 150 9.03 -0.56 -0.11
N LEU A 151 8.84 -1.37 -1.16
CA LEU A 151 8.22 -2.69 -1.03
C LEU A 151 9.03 -3.64 -0.16
N THR A 152 10.36 -3.56 -0.21
CA THR A 152 11.23 -4.33 0.67
C THR A 152 11.03 -3.92 2.13
N ALA A 153 10.91 -2.62 2.40
CA ALA A 153 10.64 -2.10 3.73
C ALA A 153 9.24 -2.56 4.23
N ILE A 154 8.21 -2.51 3.38
CA ILE A 154 6.87 -3.06 3.67
C ILE A 154 6.97 -4.53 4.06
N GLY A 155 7.71 -5.34 3.28
CA GLY A 155 7.87 -6.76 3.55
C GLY A 155 8.59 -7.06 4.86
N ARG A 156 9.66 -6.31 5.15
CA ARG A 156 10.39 -6.42 6.43
C ARG A 156 9.53 -6.02 7.62
N PHE A 157 8.73 -4.97 7.47
CA PHE A 157 7.90 -4.45 8.57
C PHE A 157 6.71 -5.35 8.86
N THR A 158 5.99 -5.78 7.83
CA THR A 158 4.77 -6.62 7.96
C THR A 158 5.09 -8.10 8.14
N GLY A 159 6.30 -8.53 7.78
CA GLY A 159 6.67 -9.94 7.68
C GLY A 159 6.16 -10.62 6.39
N HIS A 160 5.56 -9.85 5.47
CA HIS A 160 5.03 -10.37 4.20
C HIS A 160 5.66 -9.70 2.99
N HIS A 161 6.60 -10.39 2.34
CA HIS A 161 7.21 -9.91 1.10
C HIS A 161 6.26 -10.10 -0.08
N LEU A 162 5.77 -8.98 -0.63
CA LEU A 162 4.86 -8.99 -1.77
C LEU A 162 5.52 -9.65 -3.00
N GLN A 163 4.84 -10.65 -3.54
CA GLN A 163 5.28 -11.35 -4.76
C GLN A 163 4.60 -10.79 -6.02
N PRO A 164 5.28 -10.79 -7.17
CA PRO A 164 4.69 -10.33 -8.44
C PRO A 164 3.36 -11.03 -8.75
N GLU A 165 3.26 -12.33 -8.49
CA GLU A 165 2.06 -13.14 -8.77
C GLU A 165 0.86 -12.71 -7.94
N GLN A 166 1.08 -12.25 -6.70
CA GLN A 166 0.02 -11.74 -5.84
C GLN A 166 -0.55 -10.44 -6.38
N MET A 167 0.31 -9.56 -6.89
CA MET A 167 -0.13 -8.32 -7.51
C MET A 167 -0.78 -8.55 -8.87
N HIS A 168 -0.20 -9.39 -9.74
CA HIS A 168 -0.84 -9.74 -11.01
C HIS A 168 -2.23 -10.35 -10.76
N ALA A 169 -2.35 -11.27 -9.82
CA ALA A 169 -3.64 -11.88 -9.52
C ALA A 169 -4.64 -10.86 -8.92
N LEU A 170 -4.19 -9.79 -8.25
CA LEU A 170 -5.03 -8.67 -7.84
C LEU A 170 -5.46 -7.81 -9.05
N LEU A 171 -4.52 -7.46 -9.93
CA LEU A 171 -4.75 -6.61 -11.09
C LEU A 171 -5.57 -7.28 -12.20
N ASP A 172 -5.48 -8.61 -12.32
CA ASP A 172 -6.28 -9.42 -13.25
C ASP A 172 -7.76 -9.48 -12.83
N THR A 173 -8.11 -8.99 -11.63
CA THR A 173 -9.51 -8.80 -11.25
C THR A 173 -10.04 -7.50 -11.84
N ASP A 174 -11.06 -7.63 -12.68
CA ASP A 174 -11.82 -6.49 -13.21
C ASP A 174 -12.89 -6.02 -12.21
N GLN A 175 -12.54 -5.99 -10.92
CA GLN A 175 -13.43 -5.66 -9.82
C GLN A 175 -12.68 -4.79 -8.80
N ALA A 176 -13.35 -3.76 -8.29
CA ALA A 176 -12.82 -2.93 -7.22
C ALA A 176 -13.94 -2.44 -6.28
N HIS A 177 -13.54 -1.95 -5.12
CA HIS A 177 -14.45 -1.41 -4.12
C HIS A 177 -14.41 0.12 -4.18
N ARG A 178 -15.56 0.74 -4.46
CA ARG A 178 -15.69 2.20 -4.47
C ARG A 178 -15.44 2.75 -3.07
N MET A 179 -14.61 3.78 -2.97
CA MET A 179 -14.39 4.52 -1.73
C MET A 179 -15.35 5.70 -1.64
N THR A 180 -15.80 5.98 -0.42
CA THR A 180 -16.61 7.18 -0.16
C THR A 180 -15.66 8.36 0.04
N PRO A 181 -15.90 9.53 -0.58
CA PRO A 181 -15.14 10.73 -0.29
C PRO A 181 -15.17 11.03 1.21
N ALA A 182 -14.01 11.27 1.81
CA ALA A 182 -13.89 11.71 3.19
C ALA A 182 -14.48 13.12 3.42
#